data_AF-A0AAP8KL71-F1
#
_entry.id   AF-A0AAP8KL71-F1
#
_cell.length_a   1.000
_cell.length_b   1.000
_cell.length_c   1.000
_cell.angle_alpha   90.00
_cell.angle_beta   90.00
_cell.angle_gamma   90.00
#
_symmetry.space_group_name_H-M   'P 1'
#
loop_
_entity.id
_entity.type
_entity.pdbx_description
1 polymer ?
#
loop_
_entity_poly.entity_id
_entity_poly.type
_entity_poly.pdbx_seq_one_letter_code
_entity_poly.pdbx_strand_id
1 'polypeptide(L)'
;MWLGRYPTKGMFVDQDKMYRETKAIVDELDIDIDPRARGGTLSVSQMQMIEIAKAFSYNAKIVIMDEPTSSLTEKEVNHLFTIIRKLKEH
;
A
#
# COMPACT_ATOMS: atom_id res chain seq x y z
N MET A 1 -1.98 -5.73 3.58
CA MET A 1 -0.88 -4.89 4.10
C MET A 1 0.08 -5.66 5.03
N TRP A 2 -0.41 -6.36 6.05
CA TRP A 2 0.44 -6.84 7.17
C TRP A 2 1.14 -8.20 7.01
N LEU A 3 0.69 -9.10 6.10
CA LEU A 3 1.22 -10.46 5.83
C LEU A 3 2.04 -11.09 6.98
N GLY A 4 1.40 -11.45 8.10
CA GLY A 4 2.07 -12.10 9.23
C GLY A 4 2.68 -11.17 10.28
N ARG A 5 2.83 -9.87 10.00
CA ARG A 5 3.32 -8.83 10.93
C ARG A 5 2.19 -8.08 11.61
N TYR A 6 1.14 -8.77 12.00
CA TYR A 6 -0.02 -8.13 12.62
C TYR A 6 0.41 -7.46 13.93
N PRO A 7 0.12 -6.17 14.14
CA PRO A 7 0.35 -5.56 15.45
C PRO A 7 -0.48 -6.31 16.49
N THR A 8 0.11 -6.61 17.64
CA THR A 8 -0.55 -7.37 18.71
C THR A 8 -0.71 -6.53 19.97
N LYS A 9 -1.75 -6.85 20.74
CA LYS A 9 -2.03 -6.34 22.08
C LYS A 9 -2.23 -7.55 22.98
N GLY A 10 -1.15 -8.02 23.59
CA GLY A 10 -1.13 -9.30 24.32
C GLY A 10 -1.29 -10.49 23.37
N MET A 11 -2.24 -11.39 23.65
CA MET A 11 -2.51 -12.57 22.82
C MET A 11 -3.34 -12.28 21.57
N PHE A 12 -3.87 -11.07 21.40
CA PHE A 12 -4.78 -10.72 20.31
C PHE A 12 -4.15 -9.72 19.33
N VAL A 13 -4.67 -9.69 18.10
CA VAL A 13 -4.31 -8.66 17.11
C VAL A 13 -4.92 -7.33 17.52
N ASP A 14 -4.10 -6.28 17.52
CA ASP A 14 -4.51 -4.90 17.74
C ASP A 14 -5.09 -4.32 16.43
N GLN A 15 -6.39 -4.50 16.25
CA GLN A 15 -7.11 -4.02 15.07
C GLN A 15 -7.07 -2.49 14.95
N ASP A 16 -7.08 -1.76 16.06
CA ASP A 16 -7.07 -0.30 16.07
C ASP A 16 -5.70 0.24 15.63
N LYS A 17 -4.62 -0.37 16.14
CA LYS A 17 -3.26 -0.07 15.69
C LYS A 17 -3.09 -0.43 14.22
N MET A 18 -3.54 -1.62 13.81
CA MET A 18 -3.48 -2.07 12.42
C MET A 18 -4.18 -1.08 11.48
N TYR A 19 -5.38 -0.62 11.84
CA TYR A 19 -6.11 0.36 11.05
C TYR A 19 -5.38 1.71 10.99
N ARG A 20 -4.92 2.24 12.13
CA ARG A 20 -4.21 3.53 12.17
C ARG A 20 -2.93 3.52 11.34
N GLU A 21 -2.12 2.48 11.47
CA GLU A 21 -0.87 2.38 10.71
C GLU A 21 -1.13 2.15 9.23
N THR A 22 -2.15 1.35 8.86
CA THR A 22 -2.56 1.21 7.46
C THR A 22 -3.02 2.56 6.90
N LYS A 23 -3.83 3.30 7.67
CA LYS A 23 -4.34 4.61 7.29
C LYS A 23 -3.20 5.61 7.06
N ALA A 24 -2.24 5.67 7.99
CA ALA A 24 -1.08 6.54 7.85
C ALA A 24 -0.30 6.28 6.55
N ILE A 25 -0.11 5.00 6.18
CA ILE A 25 0.60 4.64 4.95
C ILE A 25 -0.18 5.04 3.71
N VAL A 26 -1.49 4.77 3.65
CA VAL A 26 -2.29 5.15 2.47
C VAL A 26 -2.40 6.66 2.33
N ASP A 27 -2.54 7.39 3.45
CA ASP A 27 -2.56 8.86 3.48
C ASP A 27 -1.20 9.44 3.04
N GLU A 28 -0.09 8.88 3.52
CA GLU A 28 1.27 9.29 3.14
C GLU A 28 1.56 9.06 1.65
N LEU A 29 1.01 8.00 1.09
CA LEU A 29 1.15 7.66 -0.33
C LEU A 29 0.07 8.28 -1.22
N ASP A 30 -0.81 9.11 -0.64
CA ASP A 30 -1.93 9.77 -1.32
C ASP A 30 -2.81 8.77 -2.09
N ILE A 31 -3.08 7.61 -1.49
CA ILE A 31 -3.92 6.56 -2.05
C ILE A 31 -5.34 6.73 -1.51
N ASP A 32 -6.27 7.11 -2.39
CA ASP A 32 -7.69 7.25 -2.06
C ASP A 32 -8.38 5.87 -1.94
N ILE A 33 -8.21 5.26 -0.76
CA ILE A 33 -8.81 3.96 -0.43
C ILE A 33 -9.15 3.91 1.06
N ASP A 34 -10.33 3.38 1.39
CA ASP A 34 -10.63 3.01 2.77
C ASP A 34 -9.84 1.75 3.14
N PRO A 35 -8.99 1.77 4.18
CA PRO A 35 -8.30 0.56 4.68
C PRO A 35 -9.23 -0.60 5.07
N ARG A 36 -10.54 -0.33 5.27
CA ARG A 36 -11.56 -1.33 5.56
C ARG A 36 -12.32 -1.81 4.32
N ALA A 37 -12.05 -1.24 3.15
CA ALA A 37 -12.62 -1.71 1.89
C ALA A 37 -12.24 -3.18 1.66
N ARG A 38 -13.18 -3.94 1.09
CA ARG A 38 -12.92 -5.34 0.74
C ARG A 38 -12.00 -5.39 -0.47
N GLY A 39 -11.00 -6.27 -0.47
CA GLY A 39 -10.07 -6.38 -1.61
C GLY A 39 -10.75 -6.61 -2.96
N GLY A 40 -11.85 -7.37 -2.97
CA GLY A 40 -12.62 -7.63 -4.19
C GLY A 40 -13.43 -6.43 -4.73
N THR A 41 -13.50 -5.32 -4.01
CA THR A 41 -14.17 -4.09 -4.48
C THR A 41 -13.19 -3.05 -5.02
N LEU A 42 -11.89 -3.38 -5.06
CA LEU A 42 -10.85 -2.47 -5.53
C LEU A 42 -10.70 -2.56 -7.05
N SER A 43 -10.50 -1.41 -7.69
CA SER A 43 -10.07 -1.39 -9.10
C SER A 43 -8.70 -2.04 -9.25
N VAL A 44 -8.35 -2.43 -10.48
CA VAL A 44 -7.01 -2.95 -10.78
C VAL A 44 -5.92 -1.94 -10.39
N SER A 45 -6.16 -0.65 -10.64
CA SER A 45 -5.25 0.42 -10.26
C SER A 45 -5.09 0.58 -8.75
N GLN A 46 -6.19 0.51 -7.99
CA GLN A 46 -6.15 0.53 -6.52
C GLN A 46 -5.40 -0.67 -5.95
N MET A 47 -5.61 -1.87 -6.52
CA MET A 47 -4.84 -3.06 -6.13
C MET A 47 -3.35 -2.85 -6.36
N GLN A 48 -2.96 -2.28 -7.50
CA GLN A 48 -1.55 -2.01 -7.82
C GLN A 48 -0.92 -0.99 -6.87
N MET A 49 -1.62 0.10 -6.54
CA MET A 49 -1.17 1.06 -5.52
C MET A 49 -1.02 0.40 -4.15
N ILE A 50 -1.93 -0.50 -3.76
CA ILE A 50 -1.84 -1.25 -2.50
C ILE A 50 -0.66 -2.22 -2.46
N GLU A 51 -0.29 -2.85 -3.58
CA GLU A 51 0.92 -3.70 -3.65
C GLU A 51 2.20 -2.87 -3.44
N ILE A 52 2.26 -1.64 -3.97
CA ILE A 52 3.39 -0.74 -3.70
C ILE A 52 3.37 -0.22 -2.26
N ALA A 53 2.20 0.18 -1.75
CA ALA A 53 2.04 0.60 -0.35
C ALA A 53 2.44 -0.51 0.63
N LYS A 54 2.18 -1.76 0.25
CA LYS A 54 2.69 -2.92 0.97
C LYS A 54 4.21 -2.88 0.96
N ALA A 55 4.88 -2.84 -0.19
CA ALA A 55 6.35 -2.76 -0.25
C ALA A 55 6.94 -1.62 0.60
N PHE A 56 6.28 -0.45 0.63
CA PHE A 56 6.61 0.68 1.51
C PHE A 56 6.50 0.32 2.99
N SER A 57 5.38 -0.28 3.40
CA SER A 57 5.18 -0.80 4.77
C SER A 57 6.23 -1.84 5.19
N TYR A 58 6.85 -2.56 4.24
CA TYR A 58 7.92 -3.52 4.50
C TYR A 58 9.31 -2.89 4.59
N ASN A 59 9.46 -1.58 4.31
CA ASN A 59 10.74 -0.95 4.05
C ASN A 59 11.59 -1.83 3.11
N ALA A 60 10.98 -2.26 2.01
CA ALA A 60 11.56 -3.26 1.12
C ALA A 60 12.86 -2.74 0.49
N LYS A 61 13.97 -3.46 0.71
CA LYS A 61 15.28 -3.10 0.12
C LYS A 61 15.31 -3.24 -1.40
N ILE A 62 14.52 -4.17 -1.94
CA ILE A 62 14.42 -4.45 -3.37
C ILE A 62 12.96 -4.73 -3.68
N VAL A 63 12.43 -4.04 -4.70
CA VAL A 63 11.09 -4.25 -5.24
C VAL A 63 11.23 -4.57 -6.72
N ILE A 64 10.77 -5.74 -7.14
CA ILE A 64 10.73 -6.15 -8.55
C ILE A 64 9.27 -6.03 -9.00
N MET A 65 9.06 -5.31 -10.08
CA MET A 65 7.74 -5.10 -10.66
C MET A 65 7.78 -5.54 -12.13
N ASP A 66 6.84 -6.39 -12.52
CA ASP A 66 6.64 -6.80 -13.91
C ASP A 66 5.46 -6.01 -14.49
N GLU A 67 5.69 -5.32 -15.61
CA GLU A 67 4.72 -4.47 -16.32
C GLU A 67 3.80 -3.61 -15.43
N PRO A 68 4.35 -2.72 -14.58
CA PRO A 68 3.60 -2.05 -13.51
C PRO A 68 2.60 -0.97 -13.97
N THR A 69 2.56 -0.66 -15.27
CA THR A 69 1.76 0.43 -15.83
C THR A 69 0.76 -0.03 -16.88
N SER A 70 0.76 -1.31 -17.25
CA SER A 70 0.00 -1.86 -18.39
C SER A 70 -1.53 -1.68 -18.29
N SER A 71 -2.06 -1.49 -17.08
CA SER A 71 -3.49 -1.32 -16.80
C SER A 71 -3.86 0.04 -16.23
N LEU A 72 -2.92 0.99 -16.21
CA LEU A 72 -3.08 2.30 -15.58
C LEU A 72 -3.31 3.41 -16.59
N THR A 73 -4.12 4.39 -16.22
CA THR A 73 -4.22 5.68 -16.92
C THR A 73 -2.97 6.53 -16.70
N GLU A 74 -2.73 7.52 -17.56
CA GLU A 74 -1.56 8.42 -17.44
C GLU A 74 -1.48 9.12 -16.06
N LYS A 75 -2.64 9.52 -15.50
CA LYS A 75 -2.72 10.09 -14.15
C LYS A 75 -2.26 9.07 -13.09
N GLU A 76 -2.72 7.84 -13.18
CA GLU A 76 -2.36 6.77 -12.23
C GLU A 76 -0.89 6.35 -12.37
N VAL A 77 -0.34 6.34 -13.59
CA VAL A 77 1.09 6.11 -13.84
C VAL A 77 1.95 7.17 -13.16
N ASN A 78 1.59 8.45 -13.29
CA ASN A 78 2.32 9.53 -12.62
C ASN A 78 2.25 9.42 -11.09
N HIS A 79 1.09 9.01 -10.56
CA HIS A 79 0.93 8.73 -9.13
C HIS A 79 1.82 7.59 -8.67
N LEU A 80 1.84 6.49 -9.43
CA LEU A 80 2.69 5.33 -9.19
C LEU A 80 4.16 5.72 -9.08
N PHE A 81 4.65 6.51 -10.04
CA PHE A 81 6.03 6.99 -10.04
C PHE A 81 6.32 7.91 -8.86
N THR A 82 5.35 8.69 -8.40
CA THR A 82 5.50 9.53 -7.19
C THR A 82 5.73 8.66 -5.96
N ILE A 83 4.95 7.58 -5.80
CA ILE A 83 5.11 6.62 -4.70
C ILE A 83 6.47 5.91 -4.79
N ILE A 84 6.88 5.48 -6.00
CA ILE A 84 8.18 4.83 -6.22
C ILE A 84 9.34 5.77 -5.87
N ARG A 85 9.21 7.08 -6.12
CA ARG A 85 10.23 8.06 -5.71
C ARG A 85 10.33 8.17 -4.20
N LYS A 86 9.20 8.23 -3.49
CA LYS A 86 9.18 8.22 -2.01
C LYS A 86 9.86 6.97 -1.44
N LEU A 87 9.63 5.80 -2.05
CA LEU A 87 10.30 4.54 -1.69
C LEU A 87 11.83 4.58 -1.84
N LYS A 88 12.37 5.38 -2.78
CA LYS A 88 13.83 5.50 -2.99
C LYS A 88 14.50 6.49 -2.04
N GLU A 89 13.74 7.41 -1.48
CA GLU A 89 14.22 8.45 -0.57
C GLU A 89 14.27 7.99 0.89
N HIS A 90 13.62 6.86 1.21
CA HIS A 90 13.70 6.13 2.47
C HIS A 90 14.74 5.02 2.45
#